data_AF-A0AAD4SR52-F1
#
_entry.id   AF-A0AAD4SR52-F1
#
_cell.length_a   1.000
_cell.length_b   1.000
_cell.length_c   1.000
_cell.angle_alpha   90.00
_cell.angle_beta   90.00
_cell.angle_gamma   90.00
#
_symmetry.space_group_name_H-M   'P 1'
#
loop_
_entity.id
_entity.type
_entity.pdbx_description
1 polymer ?
#
loop_
_entity_poly.entity_id
_entity_poly.type
_entity_poly.pdbx_seq_one_letter_code
_entity_poly.pdbx_strand_id
1 'polypeptide(L)' 'MLLGFIRCSPSKKSVNKILHDFSGIVKPSRLTLLLGPPASGKTTFLQALAGKPDTSLRVTGKITYCGHEFKEFIP' A
#
# COMPACT_ATOMS: atom_id res chain seq x y z
N MET A 1 41.93 -3.55 27.55
CA MET A 1 41.96 -3.10 26.14
C MET A 1 41.57 -4.27 25.24
N LEU A 2 40.29 -4.45 24.87
CA LEU A 2 39.87 -5.16 23.64
C LEU A 2 38.33 -5.15 23.47
N LEU A 3 37.69 -3.98 23.40
CA LEU A 3 36.25 -3.91 23.07
C LEU A 3 36.03 -2.81 22.03
N GLY A 4 36.59 -3.01 20.83
CA GLY A 4 36.49 -2.08 19.72
C GLY A 4 36.14 -2.81 18.43
N PHE A 5 35.18 -2.26 17.69
CA PHE A 5 34.85 -2.54 16.29
C PHE A 5 33.82 -3.65 15.99
N ILE A 6 32.67 -3.66 16.67
CA ILE A 6 31.44 -4.13 16.01
C ILE A 6 30.94 -2.99 15.11
N ARG A 7 31.38 -3.00 13.85
CA ARG A 7 30.90 -2.08 12.80
C ARG A 7 29.49 -2.51 12.41
N CYS A 8 28.47 -2.09 13.16
CA CYS A 8 27.08 -2.20 12.72
C CYS A 8 26.88 -1.34 11.48
N SER A 9 26.84 -1.99 10.31
CA SER A 9 26.53 -1.34 9.04
C SER A 9 25.11 -0.79 9.08
N PRO A 10 24.85 0.47 8.67
CA PRO A 10 23.50 0.99 8.60
C PRO A 10 22.70 0.18 7.57
N SER A 11 21.67 -0.54 8.05
CA SER A 11 20.79 -1.33 7.19
C SER A 11 20.09 -0.42 6.19
N LYS A 12 20.37 -0.63 4.90
CA LYS A 12 19.73 0.09 3.79
C LYS A 12 18.25 -0.26 3.79
N LYS A 13 17.39 0.70 4.16
CA LYS A 13 15.94 0.55 4.04
C LYS A 13 15.57 0.27 2.58
N SER A 14 15.18 -0.95 2.27
CA SER A 14 14.70 -1.33 0.94
C SER A 14 13.19 -1.04 0.86
N VAL A 15 12.79 -0.31 -0.17
CA VAL A 15 11.37 -0.09 -0.45
C VAL A 15 10.84 -1.37 -1.10
N ASN A 16 10.03 -2.14 -0.37
CA ASN A 16 9.38 -3.33 -0.91
C ASN A 16 8.07 -2.94 -1.59
N LYS A 17 7.93 -3.29 -2.88
CA LYS A 17 6.69 -3.06 -3.62
C LYS A 17 5.71 -4.19 -3.30
N ILE A 18 4.64 -3.87 -2.57
CA ILE A 18 3.59 -4.82 -2.18
C ILE A 18 2.60 -5.08 -3.33
N LEU A 19 2.31 -4.03 -4.12
CA LEU A 19 1.43 -4.08 -5.28
C LEU A 19 2.23 -3.68 -6.53
N HIS A 20 2.04 -4.43 -7.61
CA HIS A 20 2.76 -4.26 -8.87
C HIS A 20 1.78 -3.88 -9.97
N ASP A 21 1.88 -2.64 -10.47
CA ASP A 21 1.22 -2.11 -11.68
C ASP A 21 -0.18 -2.68 -11.97
N PHE A 22 -1.03 -2.68 -10.93
CA PHE A 22 -2.38 -3.22 -10.99
C PHE A 22 -3.36 -2.19 -11.56
N SER A 23 -4.30 -2.67 -12.39
CA SER A 23 -5.44 -1.90 -12.89
C SER A 23 -6.72 -2.73 -12.77
N GLY A 24 -7.81 -2.08 -12.41
CA GLY A 24 -9.11 -2.75 -12.26
C GLY A 24 -10.21 -1.81 -11.82
N ILE A 25 -11.44 -2.31 -11.84
CA ILE A 25 -12.64 -1.60 -11.40
C ILE A 25 -13.50 -2.50 -10.52
N VAL A 26 -13.99 -1.95 -9.41
CA VAL A 26 -15.02 -2.59 -8.59
C VAL A 26 -16.37 -2.20 -9.17
N LYS A 27 -17.13 -3.18 -9.65
CA LYS A 27 -18.44 -2.90 -10.27
C LYS A 27 -19.46 -2.50 -9.21
N PRO A 28 -20.28 -1.46 -9.45
CA PRO A 28 -21.40 -1.14 -8.58
C PRO A 28 -22.40 -2.30 -8.53
N SER A 29 -23.20 -2.35 -7.45
CA SER A 29 -24.24 -3.35 -7.23
C SER A 29 -23.74 -4.80 -7.18
N ARG A 30 -22.46 -5.02 -6.86
CA ARG A 30 -21.89 -6.35 -6.61
C ARG A 30 -20.99 -6.36 -5.38
N LEU A 31 -21.08 -7.43 -4.60
CA LEU A 31 -20.12 -7.72 -3.56
C LEU A 31 -18.83 -8.26 -4.19
N THR A 32 -17.70 -7.63 -3.90
CA THR A 32 -16.37 -8.05 -4.37
C THR A 32 -15.58 -8.62 -3.22
N LEU A 33 -15.12 -9.86 -3.36
CA LEU A 33 -14.31 -10.56 -2.36
C LEU A 33 -12.85 -10.58 -2.80
N LEU A 34 -11.94 -10.12 -1.93
CA LEU A 34 -10.50 -10.13 -2.16
C LEU A 34 -9.84 -11.32 -1.47
N LEU A 35 -9.30 -12.25 -2.24
CA LEU A 35 -8.67 -13.49 -1.76
C LEU A 35 -7.18 -13.54 -2.07
N GLY A 36 -6.42 -14.25 -1.24
CA GLY A 36 -4.98 -14.44 -1.44
C GLY A 36 -4.28 -14.98 -0.19
N PRO A 37 -3.07 -15.55 -0.33
CA PRO A 37 -2.32 -16.14 0.77
C PRO A 37 -1.92 -15.12 1.85
N PRO A 38 -1.48 -15.56 3.04
CA PRO A 38 -0.94 -14.65 4.06
C PRO A 38 0.15 -13.73 3.48
N ALA A 39 0.21 -12.49 3.98
CA ALA A 39 1.16 -11.45 3.53
C ALA A 39 1.08 -11.03 2.04
N SER A 40 0.04 -11.44 1.28
CA SER A 40 -0.12 -11.06 -0.14
C SER A 40 -0.52 -9.60 -0.41
N GLY A 41 -0.55 -8.72 0.60
CA GLY A 41 -0.88 -7.31 0.41
C GLY A 41 -2.37 -6.94 0.35
N LYS A 42 -3.30 -7.84 0.73
CA LYS A 42 -4.76 -7.58 0.70
C LYS A 42 -5.17 -6.36 1.52
N THR A 43 -4.72 -6.29 2.78
CA THR A 43 -5.04 -5.16 3.66
C THR A 43 -4.45 -3.86 3.14
N THR A 44 -3.21 -3.91 2.65
CA THR A 44 -2.55 -2.78 1.99
C THR A 44 -3.34 -2.27 0.79
N PHE A 45 -3.85 -3.18 -0.04
CA PHE A 45 -4.70 -2.85 -1.19
C PHE A 45 -6.01 -2.18 -0.76
N LEU A 46 -6.70 -2.72 0.25
CA LEU A 46 -7.94 -2.12 0.76
C LEU A 46 -7.70 -0.75 1.41
N GLN A 47 -6.59 -0.57 2.13
CA GLN A 47 -6.21 0.73 2.70
C GLN A 47 -5.91 1.77 1.60
N ALA A 48 -5.23 1.35 0.53
CA ALA A 48 -4.98 2.21 -0.63
C ALA A 48 -6.30 2.61 -1.31
N LEU A 49 -7.23 1.67 -1.51
CA LEU A 49 -8.56 1.95 -2.05
C LEU A 49 -9.42 2.81 -1.12
N ALA A 50 -9.23 2.74 0.20
CA ALA A 50 -9.95 3.56 1.15
C ALA A 50 -9.40 5.00 1.24
N GLY A 51 -8.30 5.31 0.55
CA GLY A 51 -7.60 6.59 0.67
C GLY A 51 -6.96 6.80 2.05
N LYS A 52 -6.77 5.73 2.82
CA LYS A 52 -6.20 5.76 4.18
C LYS A 52 -4.98 4.83 4.31
N PRO A 53 -3.90 5.08 3.55
CA PRO A 53 -2.66 4.32 3.70
C PRO A 53 -2.03 4.60 5.07
N ASP A 54 -1.44 3.57 5.67
CA ASP A 54 -0.56 3.72 6.83
C ASP A 54 0.61 4.67 6.50
N THR A 55 1.15 5.39 7.50
CA THR A 55 2.24 6.35 7.30
C THR A 55 3.50 5.72 6.69
N SER A 56 3.69 4.41 6.86
CA SER A 56 4.79 3.65 6.25
C SER A 56 4.57 3.27 4.78
N LEU A 57 3.35 3.47 4.25
CA LEU A 57 2.96 3.05 2.90
C LEU A 57 2.92 4.24 1.94
N ARG A 58 3.46 4.04 0.75
CA ARG A 58 3.36 5.00 -0.37
C ARG A 58 2.49 4.41 -1.46
N VAL A 59 1.42 5.11 -1.81
CA VAL A 59 0.54 4.76 -2.94
C VAL A 59 0.94 5.61 -4.15
N THR A 60 1.05 4.98 -5.31
CA THR A 60 1.32 5.62 -6.60
C THR A 60 0.27 5.21 -7.62
N GLY A 61 -0.04 6.10 -8.56
CA GLY A 61 -1.07 5.87 -9.58
C GLY A 61 -2.34 6.68 -9.29
N LYS A 62 -3.42 6.36 -10.01
CA LYS A 62 -4.71 7.03 -9.91
C LYS A 62 -5.76 6.06 -9.35
N ILE A 63 -6.48 6.50 -8.33
CA ILE A 63 -7.61 5.79 -7.74
C ILE A 63 -8.78 6.77 -7.72
N THR A 64 -9.93 6.33 -8.21
CA THR A 64 -11.15 7.14 -8.26
C THR A 64 -12.32 6.40 -7.60
N TYR A 65 -13.20 7.17 -6.96
CA TYR A 65 -14.48 6.69 -6.46
C TYR A 65 -15.59 7.34 -7.28
N CYS A 66 -16.39 6.52 -7.99
CA CYS A 66 -17.44 7.00 -8.89
C CYS A 66 -16.95 8.03 -9.94
N GLY A 67 -15.68 7.95 -10.35
CA GLY A 67 -15.07 8.88 -11.31
C GLY A 67 -14.36 10.08 -10.69
N HIS A 68 -14.52 10.30 -9.38
CA HIS A 68 -13.92 11.43 -8.66
C HIS A 68 -12.63 11.02 -7.94
N GLU A 69 -11.64 11.92 -7.92
CA GLU A 69 -10.43 11.72 -7.12
C GLU A 69 -10.69 11.99 -5.63
N PHE A 70 -9.95 11.34 -4.73
CA PHE A 70 -10.13 11.52 -3.27
C PHE A 70 -10.04 12.97 -2.79
N LYS A 71 -9.30 13.83 -3.51
CA LYS A 71 -9.15 15.25 -3.18
C LYS A 71 -10.41 16.08 -3.41
N GLU A 72 -11.34 15.58 -4.22
CA GLU A 72 -12.61 16.27 -4.53
C GLU A 72 -13.64 16.09 -3.40
N PHE A 73 -13.43 15.11 -2.52
CA PHE A 73 -14.30 14.88 -1.38
C PHE A 73 -13.91 15.83 -0.24
N ILE A 74 -14.81 16.75 0.08
CA ILE A 74 -14.68 17.65 1.23
C ILE A 74 -15.08 16.85 2.48
N PRO A 75 -14.27 16.86 3.56
CA PRO A 75 -14.61 16.18 4.82
C PRO A 75 -15.85 16.77 5.51
#